data_AF-A0A7C5PW16-F1
#
_entry.id   AF-A0A7C5PW16-F1
#
_cell.length_a   1.000
_cell.length_b   1.000
_cell.length_c   1.000
_cell.angle_alpha   90.00
_cell.angle_beta   90.00
_cell.angle_gamma   90.00
#
_symmetry.space_group_name_H-M   'P 1'
#
loop_
_entity.id
_entity.type
_entity.pdbx_description
1 polymer ?
#
loop_
_entity_poly.entity_id
_entity_poly.type
_entity_poly.pdbx_seq_one_letter_code
_entity_poly.pdbx_strand_id
1 'polypeptide(L)' 'MKYRAMIKQIDGWWIGWLLDLPGVNAQEKTRDEFITSLEIGAQDMLETNVPFEPEAKMTTIEIPDPQWSKRAIVSPY' A
#
# COMPACT_ATOMS: atom_id res chain seq x y z
N MET A 1 -14.26 -5.61 -10.77
CA MET A 1 -14.18 -5.78 -9.29
C MET A 1 -14.19 -4.40 -8.65
N LYS A 2 -14.47 -4.27 -7.34
CA LYS A 2 -14.42 -2.98 -6.63
C LYS A 2 -13.43 -3.09 -5.48
N TYR A 3 -12.51 -2.14 -5.40
CA TYR A 3 -11.49 -2.05 -4.35
C TYR A 3 -11.69 -0.74 -3.57
N ARG A 4 -11.43 -0.77 -2.26
CA ARG A 4 -11.42 0.42 -1.40
C ARG A 4 -10.02 1.01 -1.41
N ALA A 5 -9.95 2.33 -1.56
CA ALA A 5 -8.70 3.09 -1.51
C ALA A 5 -8.73 4.09 -0.35
N MET A 6 -7.61 4.25 0.35
CA MET A 6 -7.37 5.44 1.18
C MET A 6 -6.64 6.46 0.33
N ILE A 7 -7.18 7.68 0.24
CA ILE A 7 -6.70 8.73 -0.65
C ILE A 7 -6.56 10.03 0.14
N LYS A 8 -5.46 10.74 -0.07
CA LYS A 8 -5.20 12.06 0.51
C LYS A 8 -4.52 12.97 -0.51
N GLN A 9 -4.73 14.27 -0.38
CA GLN A 9 -3.96 15.28 -1.12
C GLN A 9 -2.99 15.98 -0.18
N ILE A 10 -1.70 16.02 -0.54
CA ILE A 10 -0.62 16.69 0.21
C ILE A 10 0.22 17.50 -0.77
N ASP A 11 0.41 18.79 -0.51
CA ASP A 11 1.27 19.68 -1.31
C ASP A 11 1.04 19.59 -2.83
N GLY A 12 -0.23 19.52 -3.23
CA GLY A 12 -0.63 19.42 -4.63
C GLY A 12 -0.39 18.05 -5.28
N TRP A 13 -0.16 17.01 -4.48
CA TRP A 13 -0.08 15.61 -4.92
C TRP A 13 -1.23 14.79 -4.34
N TRP A 14 -1.80 13.92 -5.14
CA TRP A 14 -2.67 12.83 -4.70
C TRP A 14 -1.79 11.65 -4.29
N ILE A 15 -2.04 11.07 -3.12
CA ILE A 15 -1.29 9.93 -2.57
C ILE A 15 -2.29 8.95 -1.96
N GLY A 16 -2.07 7.64 -2.15
CA GLY A 16 -2.97 6.65 -1.58
C GLY A 16 -2.61 5.21 -1.93
N TRP A 17 -3.43 4.29 -1.41
CA TRP A 17 -3.23 2.84 -1.52
C TRP A 17 -4.54 2.08 -1.48
N LEU A 18 -4.56 0.87 -2.06
CA LEU A 18 -5.69 -0.04 -1.97
C LEU A 18 -5.65 -0.82 -0.65
N LEU A 19 -6.76 -0.79 0.09
CA LEU A 19 -6.90 -1.52 1.36
C LEU A 19 -7.14 -3.01 1.14
N ASP A 20 -7.84 -3.34 0.06
CA ASP A 20 -8.21 -4.71 -0.29
C ASP A 20 -7.12 -5.43 -1.10
N LEU A 21 -6.08 -4.69 -1.55
CA LEU A 21 -4.93 -5.23 -2.25
C LEU A 21 -3.63 -4.55 -1.74
N PRO A 22 -3.16 -4.94 -0.53
CA PRO A 22 -1.98 -4.35 0.09
C PRO A 22 -0.75 -4.46 -0.83
N GLY A 23 0.00 -3.36 -0.95
CA GLY A 23 1.15 -3.25 -1.85
C GLY A 23 0.88 -2.44 -3.12
N VAL A 24 -0.39 -2.22 -3.48
CA VAL A 24 -0.77 -1.32 -4.58
C VAL A 24 -0.95 0.10 -4.05
N ASN A 25 -0.04 0.98 -4.45
CA ASN A 25 0.03 2.38 -4.03
C ASN A 25 0.21 3.28 -5.27
N ALA A 26 -0.22 4.53 -5.19
CA ALA A 26 0.03 5.53 -6.23
C ALA A 26 0.28 6.91 -5.64
N GLN A 27 0.97 7.75 -6.41
CA GLN A 27 1.12 9.17 -6.14
C GLN A 27 1.20 9.96 -7.45
N GLU A 28 0.27 10.89 -7.69
CA GLU A 28 0.21 11.65 -8.95
C GLU A 28 -0.19 13.12 -8.73
N LYS A 29 -0.03 13.95 -9.76
CA LYS A 29 -0.38 15.37 -9.71
C LYS A 29 -1.87 15.62 -9.84
N THR A 30 -2.55 14.83 -10.66
CA THR A 30 -3.99 14.93 -10.84
C THR A 30 -4.71 13.73 -10.22
N ARG A 31 -5.99 13.93 -9.90
CA ARG A 31 -6.82 12.86 -9.35
C ARG A 31 -7.03 11.74 -10.37
N ASP A 32 -7.19 12.09 -11.64
CA ASP A 32 -7.48 11.11 -12.69
C ASP A 32 -6.27 10.23 -12.96
N GLU A 33 -5.07 10.82 -13.10
CA GLU A 33 -3.81 10.05 -13.17
C GLU A 33 -3.65 9.16 -11.94
N PHE A 34 -3.93 9.67 -10.74
CA PHE A 34 -3.84 8.89 -9.51
C PHE A 34 -4.74 7.65 -9.53
N ILE A 35 -6.00 7.80 -9.97
CA ILE A 35 -6.92 6.67 -10.11
C ILE A 35 -6.42 5.69 -11.18
N THR A 36 -5.97 6.18 -12.33
CA THR A 36 -5.40 5.34 -13.38
C THR A 36 -4.18 4.55 -12.90
N SER A 37 -3.28 5.17 -12.15
CA SER A 37 -2.11 4.50 -11.57
C SER A 37 -2.51 3.41 -10.56
N LEU A 38 -3.54 3.63 -9.75
CA LEU A 38 -4.07 2.56 -8.86
C LEU A 38 -4.70 1.41 -9.65
N GLU A 39 -5.41 1.70 -10.74
CA GLU A 39 -6.02 0.67 -11.59
C GLU A 39 -4.96 -0.18 -12.29
N ILE A 40 -3.94 0.45 -12.87
CA ILE A 40 -2.80 -0.24 -13.50
C ILE A 40 -2.06 -1.09 -12.46
N GLY A 41 -1.70 -0.51 -11.31
CA GLY A 41 -0.99 -1.26 -10.26
C GLY A 41 -1.81 -2.44 -9.71
N ALA A 42 -3.14 -2.32 -9.67
CA ALA A 42 -4.01 -3.44 -9.30
C ALA A 42 -4.05 -4.53 -10.36
N GLN A 43 -4.11 -4.16 -11.65
CA GLN A 43 -4.06 -5.12 -12.76
C GLN A 43 -2.74 -5.87 -12.74
N ASP A 44 -1.61 -5.15 -12.68
CA ASP A 44 -0.28 -5.74 -12.62
C ASP A 44 -0.16 -6.73 -11.46
N MET A 45 -0.61 -6.35 -10.26
CA MET A 45 -0.55 -7.22 -9.09
C MET A 45 -1.42 -8.48 -9.23
N LEU A 46 -2.60 -8.38 -9.87
CA LEU A 46 -3.51 -9.51 -10.07
C LEU A 46 -3.07 -10.43 -11.21
N GLU A 47 -2.38 -9.89 -12.21
CA GLU A 47 -1.83 -10.63 -13.34
C GLU A 47 -0.45 -11.23 -13.03
N THR A 48 0.26 -10.68 -12.05
CA THR A 48 1.55 -11.20 -11.60
C THR A 48 1.39 -12.61 -11.06
N ASN A 49 1.77 -13.58 -11.87
CA ASN A 49 1.95 -14.95 -11.41
C ASN A 49 3.33 -15.04 -10.74
N VAL A 50 3.36 -15.31 -9.43
CA VAL A 50 4.60 -15.63 -8.72
C VAL A 50 4.69 -17.16 -8.67
N PRO A 51 5.31 -17.82 -9.68
CA PRO A 51 5.46 -19.26 -9.63
C PRO A 51 6.28 -19.63 -8.39
N PHE A 52 5.88 -20.71 -7.75
CA PHE A 52 6.70 -21.28 -6.70
C PHE A 52 7.98 -21.84 -7.32
N GLU A 53 9.11 -21.22 -7.02
CA GLU A 53 10.44 -21.75 -7.35
C GLU A 53 10.90 -22.63 -6.17
N PRO A 54 11.21 -23.93 -6.37
CA PRO A 54 11.64 -24.82 -5.28
C PRO A 54 12.86 -24.33 -4.49
N GLU A 55 13.70 -23.51 -5.13
CA GLU A 55 14.88 -22.88 -4.54
C GLU A 55 14.55 -21.60 -3.76
N ALA A 56 13.33 -21.05 -3.91
CA ALA A 56 12.90 -19.88 -3.16
C ALA A 56 12.77 -20.21 -1.66
N LYS A 57 13.34 -19.34 -0.83
CA LYS A 57 13.26 -19.45 0.64
C LYS A 57 12.34 -18.38 1.19
N MET A 58 11.25 -18.82 1.81
CA MET A 58 10.46 -17.95 2.69
C MET A 58 11.22 -17.75 4.00
N THR A 59 11.36 -16.50 4.43
CA THR A 59 11.99 -16.16 5.71
C THR A 59 11.15 -15.13 6.44
N THR A 60 11.25 -15.13 7.76
CA THR A 60 10.67 -14.08 8.60
C THR A 60 11.72 -12.99 8.82
N ILE A 61 11.33 -11.73 8.69
CA ILE A 61 12.15 -10.57 9.02
C ILE A 61 11.47 -9.89 10.21
N GLU A 62 12.17 -9.82 11.34
CA GLU A 62 11.72 -9.04 12.49
C GLU A 62 11.92 -7.55 12.19
N ILE A 63 10.82 -6.81 12.06
CA ILE A 63 10.85 -5.36 11.91
C ILE A 63 10.66 -4.77 13.31
N PRO A 64 11.63 -4.01 13.85
CA PRO A 64 11.47 -3.38 15.14
C PRO A 64 10.33 -2.35 15.08
N ASP A 65 9.65 -2.19 16.21
CA ASP A 65 8.58 -1.20 16.33
C ASP A 65 9.05 0.19 15.87
N PRO A 66 8.30 0.84 14.97
CA PRO A 66 8.69 2.14 14.46
C PRO A 66 8.68 3.18 15.59
N GLN A 67 9.58 4.16 15.56
CA GLN A 67 9.70 5.13 16.68
C GLN A 67 8.40 5.90 16.98
N TRP A 68 7.51 6.03 16.00
CA TRP A 68 6.20 6.65 16.17
C TRP A 68 5.20 5.78 16.95
N SER A 69 5.35 4.45 16.99
CA SER A 69 4.46 3.57 17.78
C SER A 69 4.71 3.66 19.28
N LYS A 70 5.86 4.22 19.69
CA LYS A 70 6.21 4.43 21.11
C LYS A 70 5.44 5.57 21.79
N ARG A 71 4.55 6.27 21.08
CA ARG A 71 3.67 7.30 21.66
C ARG A 71 2.22 6.84 21.63
N ALA A 72 1.78 6.16 22.70
CA ALA A 72 0.47 6.34 23.36
C ALA A 72 0.16 5.16 24.30
N ILE A 73 0.72 5.18 25.51
CA ILE A 73 -0.07 4.81 26.70
C ILE A 73 0.06 5.99 27.67
N VAL A 74 -0.61 7.09 27.31
CA VAL A 74 -1.16 7.99 28.32
C VAL A 74 -2.66 7.87 28.15
N SER A 75 -3.26 6.98 28.95
CA SER A 75 -4.72 6.88 29.11
C SER A 75 -5.23 8.21 29.66
N PRO A 76 -6.22 8.87 29.04
CA PRO A 76 -6.94 9.96 29.68
C PRO A 76 -8.21 9.50 30.41
N TYR A 77 -8.33 8.21 30.73
CA TYR A 77 -9.31 7.69 31.68
C TYR A 77 -8.59 7.09 32.89
#